data_AF-A0A7C2TP72-F1
#
_entry.id   AF-A0A7C2TP72-F1
#
_cell.length_a   1.000
_cell.length_b   1.000
_cell.length_c   1.000
_cell.angle_alpha   90.00
_cell.angle_beta   90.00
_cell.angle_gamma   90.00
#
_symmetry.space_group_name_H-M   'P 1'
#
loop_
_entity.id
_entity.type
_entity.pdbx_description
1 polymer ?
#
loop_
_entity_poly.entity_id
_entity_poly.type
_entity_poly.pdbx_seq_one_letter_code
_entity_poly.pdbx_strand_id
1 'polypeptide(L)' 'MDKDRIKKLVRELIIELGEDPTREGLRETPERIAEMYKEIFGGYDSDSELSIQF' A
#
# COMPACT_ATOMS: atom_id res chain seq x y z
N MET A 1 -9.22 4.74 3.78
CA MET A 1 -8.34 3.58 3.47
C MET A 1 -7.85 2.86 4.75
N ASP A 2 -7.86 1.52 4.81
CA ASP A 2 -7.42 0.73 5.99
C ASP A 2 -5.91 0.40 5.92
N LYS A 3 -5.14 1.02 6.83
CA LYS A 3 -3.67 0.92 6.88
C LYS A 3 -3.19 -0.48 7.28
N ASP A 4 -3.80 -1.11 8.28
CA ASP A 4 -3.34 -2.41 8.78
C ASP A 4 -3.62 -3.52 7.77
N ARG A 5 -4.73 -3.42 7.05
CA ARG A 5 -5.03 -4.33 5.95
C ARG A 5 -4.02 -4.20 4.82
N ILE A 6 -3.62 -2.99 4.44
CA ILE A 6 -2.60 -2.77 3.39
C ILE A 6 -1.24 -3.31 3.81
N LYS A 7 -0.81 -3.06 5.05
CA LYS A 7 0.46 -3.61 5.57
C LYS A 7 0.50 -5.13 5.46
N LYS A 8 -0.60 -5.81 5.78
CA LYS A 8 -0.70 -7.27 5.62
C LYS A 8 -0.58 -7.69 4.15
N LEU A 9 -1.33 -7.05 3.24
CA LEU A 9 -1.28 -7.35 1.82
C LEU A 9 0.11 -7.13 1.21
N VAL A 10 0.79 -6.03 1.58
CA VAL A 10 2.15 -5.75 1.12
C VAL A 10 3.15 -6.78 1.67
N ARG A 11 2.97 -7.22 2.92
CA ARG A 11 3.80 -8.29 3.50
C ARG A 11 3.61 -9.60 2.74
N GLU A 12 2.38 -9.99 2.44
CA GLU A 12 2.08 -11.18 1.63
C GLU A 12 2.69 -11.05 0.22
N LEU A 13 2.57 -9.89 -0.42
CA LEU A 13 3.18 -9.66 -1.73
C LEU A 13 4.70 -9.86 -1.71
N ILE A 14 5.39 -9.37 -0.68
CA ILE A 14 6.84 -9.59 -0.53
C ILE A 14 7.18 -11.08 -0.44
N ILE A 15 6.37 -11.85 0.31
CA ILE A 15 6.54 -13.31 0.45
C ILE A 15 6.32 -14.00 -0.90
N GLU A 16 5.26 -13.65 -1.63
CA GLU A 16 4.95 -14.20 -2.95
C GLU A 16 6.04 -13.92 -4.00
N LEU A 17 6.78 -12.82 -3.84
CA LEU A 17 7.95 -12.49 -4.67
C LEU A 17 9.21 -13.30 -4.30
N GLY A 18 9.15 -14.14 -3.27
CA GLY A 18 10.28 -14.94 -2.79
C GLY A 18 11.26 -14.17 -1.88
N GLU A 19 10.86 -13.01 -1.38
CA GLU A 19 11.68 -12.16 -0.51
C GLU A 19 11.36 -12.39 0.97
N ASP A 20 12.34 -12.14 1.86
CA ASP A 20 12.12 -12.17 3.31
C ASP A 20 11.57 -10.83 3.82
N PRO A 21 10.30 -10.76 4.27
CA PRO A 21 9.70 -9.52 4.77
C PRO A 21 10.23 -9.08 6.13
N THR A 22 11.10 -9.84 6.78
CA THR A 22 11.73 -9.51 8.07
C THR A 22 13.13 -8.94 7.94
N ARG A 23 13.76 -9.03 6.75
CA ARG A 23 15.09 -8.45 6.51
C ARG A 23 15.07 -6.94 6.71
N GLU A 24 16.18 -6.39 7.18
CA GLU A 24 16.33 -4.98 7.58
C GLU A 24 15.75 -4.00 6.53
N GLY A 25 16.11 -4.20 5.25
CA GLY A 25 15.64 -3.33 4.16
C GLY A 25 14.15 -3.43 3.80
N LEU A 26 13.45 -4.48 4.23
CA LEU A 26 12.03 -4.70 3.92
C LEU A 26 11.09 -4.62 5.11
N ARG A 27 11.61 -4.73 6.34
CA ARG A 27 10.78 -4.75 7.55
C ARG A 27 9.84 -3.54 7.66
N GLU A 28 10.28 -2.38 7.21
CA GLU A 28 9.50 -1.13 7.23
C GLU A 28 8.77 -0.83 5.90
N THR A 29 8.96 -1.67 4.88
CA THR A 29 8.32 -1.47 3.57
C THR A 29 6.79 -1.49 3.61
N PRO A 30 6.12 -2.42 4.34
CA PRO A 30 4.66 -2.40 4.46
C PRO A 30 4.10 -1.09 5.02
N GLU A 31 4.78 -0.51 6.00
CA GLU A 31 4.39 0.76 6.62
C GLU A 31 4.54 1.92 5.63
N ARG A 32 5.71 2.03 4.98
CA ARG A 32 6.00 3.08 4.00
C ARG A 32 5.02 3.07 2.83
N ILE A 33 4.65 1.89 2.31
CA ILE A 33 3.69 1.76 1.22
C ILE A 33 2.29 2.16 1.67
N ALA A 34 1.87 1.79 2.88
CA ALA A 34 0.55 2.16 3.39
C ALA A 34 0.40 3.68 3.57
N GLU A 35 1.45 4.37 4.04
CA GLU A 35 1.48 5.84 4.11
C GLU A 35 1.48 6.47 2.71
N MET A 36 2.31 5.97 1.79
CA MET A 36 2.36 6.45 0.41
C MET A 36 1.00 6.33 -0.29
N TYR A 37 0.30 5.21 -0.14
CA TYR A 37 -1.05 5.05 -0.70
C TYR A 37 -2.06 5.98 -0.06
N LYS A 38 -1.90 6.31 1.23
CA LYS A 38 -2.77 7.27 1.90
C LYS A 38 -2.55 8.68 1.35
N GLU A 39 -1.31 9.04 1.03
CA GLU A 39 -1.00 10.33 0.43
C GLU A 39 -1.49 10.42 -1.01
N ILE A 40 -1.23 9.39 -1.84
CA ILE A 40 -1.64 9.36 -3.25
C ILE A 40 -3.16 9.30 -3.36
N PHE A 41 -3.80 8.44 -2.56
CA PHE A 41 -5.23 8.16 -2.71
C PHE A 41 -6.13 8.88 -1.69
N GLY A 42 -5.57 9.58 -0.71
CA GLY A 42 -6.33 10.30 0.32
C GLY A 42 -7.17 11.44 -0.23
N GLY A 43 -6.85 11.95 -1.43
CA GLY A 43 -7.68 12.91 -2.16
C GLY A 43 -8.96 12.31 -2.77
N TYR A 44 -9.05 10.98 -2.96
CA TYR A 44 -10.23 10.35 -3.57
C TYR A 44 -11.36 10.05 -2.58
N ASP A 45 -11.12 10.15 -1.27
CA ASP A 45 -12.16 10.01 -0.23
C ASP A 45 -13.18 11.18 -0.28
N SER A 46 -12.91 12.24 -1.05
CA SER A 46 -13.85 13.33 -1.35
C SER A 46 -14.34 13.22 -2.81
N ASP A 47 -15.54 12.67 -3.02
CA ASP A 47 -16.35 12.76 -4.26
C ASP A 47 -15.59 12.72 -5.60
N SER A 48 -14.90 11.61 -5.89
CA SER A 48 -14.24 11.44 -7.19
C SER A 48 -14.90 10.33 -8.00
N GLU A 49 -15.98 10.71 -8.69
CA GLU A 49 -16.37 10.06 -9.94
C GLU A 49 -15.19 10.18 -10.91
N LEU A 50 -14.33 9.16 -10.97
CA LEU A 50 -13.31 9.03 -11.98
C LEU A 50 -13.98 8.79 -13.34
N SER A 51 -14.38 9.88 -13.99
CA SER A 51 -14.64 9.88 -15.43
C SER A 51 -13.29 9.78 -16.15
N ILE A 52 -12.86 8.55 -16.44
CA ILE A 52 -11.83 8.33 -17.45
C ILE A 52 -12.50 8.49 -18.82
N GLN A 53 -12.41 9.68 -19.40
CA GLN A 53 -12.64 9.86 -20.83
C GLN A 53 -11.38 9.42 -21.57
N PHE A 54 -11.51 8.35 -22.34
CA PHE A 54 -10.61 8.03 -23.45
C PHE A 54 -11.07 8.78 -24.71
#